data_AF-A0A7Y8Y4C3-F1
#
_entry.id   AF-A0A7Y8Y4C3-F1
#
_cell.length_a   1.000
_cell.length_b   1.000
_cell.length_c   1.000
_cell.angle_alpha   90.00
_cell.angle_beta   90.00
_cell.angle_gamma   90.00
#
_symmetry.space_group_name_H-M   'P 1'
#
loop_
_entity.id
_entity.type
_entity.pdbx_description
1 polymer ?
#
loop_
_entity_poly.entity_id
_entity_poly.type
_entity_poly.pdbx_seq_one_letter_code
_entity_poly.pdbx_strand_id
1 'polypeptide(L)'
;MRLQHKIKSYFKKFGFHLWKDLDIGNGFCFEVIDQESLLEIASRLRDMEESGSIEDKRFRMKQKTAVRFSSLDELLPWLSKILIADFAETSNESKANSWEFKYILKPHPTSAKSMCLVNALTSLKKENSHCVYTLVSIRKHDKEFYCWTF
;
A
#
# COMPACT_ATOMS: atom_id res chain seq x y z
N MET A 1 -11.30 -26.66 1.26
CA MET A 1 -10.20 -26.16 2.11
C MET A 1 -10.40 -24.66 2.31
N ARG A 2 -10.55 -24.17 3.55
CA ARG A 2 -11.12 -22.84 3.89
C ARG A 2 -10.19 -21.67 3.51
N LEU A 3 -10.73 -20.60 2.91
CA LEU A 3 -10.04 -19.39 2.43
C LEU A 3 -9.08 -18.75 3.46
N GLN A 4 -9.35 -18.91 4.76
CA GLN A 4 -8.41 -18.56 5.83
C GLN A 4 -7.03 -19.21 5.66
N HIS A 5 -6.91 -20.38 5.03
CA HIS A 5 -5.62 -21.02 4.72
C HIS A 5 -4.96 -20.44 3.45
N LYS A 6 -5.71 -19.93 2.46
CA LYS A 6 -5.09 -19.26 1.29
C LYS A 6 -4.58 -17.88 1.68
N ILE A 7 -5.37 -17.12 2.42
CA ILE A 7 -4.96 -15.81 2.94
C ILE A 7 -3.87 -16.02 4.00
N LYS A 8 -3.97 -16.94 4.96
CA LYS A 8 -2.84 -17.19 5.89
C LYS A 8 -1.61 -17.84 5.26
N SER A 9 -1.73 -18.68 4.22
CA SER A 9 -0.57 -19.29 3.55
C SER A 9 0.15 -18.32 2.64
N TYR A 10 -0.59 -17.52 1.85
CA TYR A 10 -0.04 -16.39 1.10
C TYR A 10 0.63 -15.40 2.06
N PHE A 11 -0.06 -15.02 3.14
CA PHE A 11 0.46 -14.05 4.10
C PHE A 11 1.65 -14.59 4.93
N LYS A 12 1.67 -15.88 5.32
CA LYS A 12 2.85 -16.53 5.96
C LYS A 12 4.03 -16.70 5.00
N LYS A 13 3.79 -17.05 3.74
CA LYS A 13 4.83 -17.30 2.73
C LYS A 13 5.56 -16.01 2.35
N PHE A 14 4.89 -14.85 2.48
CA PHE A 14 5.42 -13.53 2.14
C PHE A 14 5.69 -12.61 3.34
N GLY A 15 5.43 -13.06 4.59
CA GLY A 15 5.84 -12.35 5.81
C GLY A 15 4.91 -11.22 6.27
N PHE A 16 3.63 -11.26 5.91
CA PHE A 16 2.67 -10.24 6.33
C PHE A 16 2.22 -10.47 7.78
N HIS A 17 2.32 -9.44 8.60
CA HIS A 17 1.99 -9.48 10.04
C HIS A 17 0.49 -9.23 10.26
N LEU A 18 -0.11 -9.94 11.23
CA LEU A 18 -1.44 -9.64 11.73
C LEU A 18 -1.31 -8.42 12.66
N TRP A 19 -1.61 -7.23 12.15
CA TRP A 19 -1.52 -6.01 12.95
C TRP A 19 -2.77 -5.95 13.83
N LYS A 20 -2.65 -6.40 15.08
CA LYS A 20 -3.67 -6.18 16.11
C LYS A 20 -3.88 -4.69 16.41
N ASP A 21 -2.85 -3.89 16.14
CA ASP A 21 -2.80 -2.45 16.43
C ASP A 21 -2.58 -1.64 15.14
N LEU A 22 -3.22 -2.02 14.02
CA LEU A 22 -3.20 -1.13 12.87
C LEU A 22 -4.05 0.08 13.20
N ASP A 23 -3.39 1.19 13.49
CA ASP A 23 -4.05 2.49 13.47
C ASP A 23 -4.47 2.76 12.01
N ILE A 24 -5.73 2.44 11.74
CA ILE A 24 -6.37 2.63 10.45
C ILE A 24 -6.83 4.09 10.26
N GLY A 25 -6.61 4.96 11.26
CA GLY A 25 -6.94 6.38 11.25
C GLY A 25 -5.79 7.29 10.81
N ASN A 26 -4.54 6.81 10.86
CA ASN A 26 -3.37 7.60 10.46
C ASN A 26 -3.05 7.42 8.96
N GLY A 27 -3.50 8.36 8.13
CA GLY A 27 -3.20 8.43 6.70
C GLY A 27 -4.33 9.03 5.86
N PHE A 28 -4.10 9.19 4.55
CA PHE A 28 -5.18 9.48 3.60
C PHE A 28 -5.89 8.18 3.25
N CYS A 29 -7.20 8.11 3.50
CA CYS A 29 -8.02 6.91 3.27
C CYS A 29 -8.98 7.14 2.10
N PHE A 30 -9.12 6.13 1.23
CA PHE A 30 -10.04 6.16 0.10
C PHE A 30 -10.44 4.73 -0.30
N GLU A 31 -11.60 4.56 -0.94
CA GLU A 31 -12.08 3.23 -1.40
C GLU A 31 -11.96 3.06 -2.90
N VAL A 32 -12.18 4.14 -3.66
CA VAL A 32 -12.16 4.15 -5.12
C VAL A 32 -11.09 5.12 -5.58
N ILE A 33 -10.31 4.73 -6.60
CA ILE A 33 -9.31 5.60 -7.21
C ILE A 33 -9.96 6.51 -8.25
N ASP A 34 -10.31 7.72 -7.82
CA ASP A 34 -10.84 8.79 -8.66
C ASP A 34 -9.86 9.97 -8.78
N GLN A 35 -10.28 11.01 -9.49
CA GLN A 35 -9.43 12.19 -9.72
C GLN A 35 -9.09 12.91 -8.41
N GLU A 36 -10.02 13.01 -7.47
CA GLU A 36 -9.79 13.64 -6.16
C GLU A 36 -8.76 12.86 -5.36
N SER A 37 -8.90 11.54 -5.31
CA SER A 37 -7.95 10.63 -4.65
C SER A 37 -6.55 10.74 -5.25
N LEU A 38 -6.44 10.83 -6.58
CA LEU A 38 -5.16 11.02 -7.26
C LEU A 38 -4.52 12.36 -6.94
N LEU A 39 -5.30 13.44 -6.85
CA LEU A 39 -4.81 14.77 -6.48
C LEU A 39 -4.28 14.79 -5.04
N GLU A 40 -5.00 14.17 -4.11
CA GLU A 40 -4.57 14.09 -2.71
C GLU A 40 -3.32 13.22 -2.55
N ILE A 41 -3.23 12.09 -3.27
CA ILE A 41 -2.00 11.29 -3.36
C ILE A 41 -0.86 12.16 -3.88
N ALA A 42 -1.07 12.90 -4.98
CA ALA A 42 -0.05 13.77 -5.56
C ALA A 42 0.44 14.83 -4.57
N SER A 43 -0.47 15.47 -3.83
CA SER A 43 -0.14 16.46 -2.81
C SER A 43 0.77 15.86 -1.73
N ARG A 44 0.40 14.70 -1.19
CA ARG A 44 1.19 14.04 -0.14
C ARG A 44 2.55 13.53 -0.61
N LEU A 45 2.63 13.04 -1.85
CA LEU A 45 3.90 12.59 -2.42
C LEU A 45 4.83 13.77 -2.74
N ARG A 46 4.28 14.94 -3.09
CA ARG A 46 5.06 16.17 -3.30
C ARG A 46 5.80 16.59 -2.02
N ASP A 47 5.09 16.52 -0.89
CA ASP A 47 5.57 16.93 0.43
C ASP A 47 6.47 15.88 1.12
N MET A 48 6.75 14.76 0.46
CA MET A 48 7.68 13.77 0.99
C MET A 48 9.08 14.35 1.16
N GLU A 49 9.66 14.09 2.34
CA GLU A 49 11.05 14.39 2.62
C GLU A 49 12.00 13.57 1.74
N GLU A 50 13.11 14.19 1.35
CA GLU A 50 14.18 13.53 0.62
C GLU A 50 14.91 12.53 1.53
N SER A 51 15.02 11.28 1.07
CA SER A 51 15.85 10.27 1.73
C SER A 51 17.31 10.41 1.32
N GLY A 52 18.24 10.23 2.26
CA GLY A 52 19.67 10.13 1.96
C GLY A 52 20.08 8.76 1.39
N SER A 53 19.16 7.78 1.37
CA SER A 53 19.43 6.44 0.83
C SER A 53 18.18 5.84 0.19
N ILE A 54 18.36 5.22 -0.97
CA ILE A 54 17.30 4.46 -1.66
C ILE A 54 17.05 3.10 -0.98
N GLU A 55 18.09 2.51 -0.40
CA GLU A 55 18.02 1.12 0.06
C GLU A 55 17.48 1.01 1.48
N ASP A 56 16.81 -0.12 1.73
CA ASP A 56 16.50 -0.56 3.08
C ASP A 56 16.57 -2.09 3.15
N LYS A 57 17.67 -2.59 3.74
CA LYS A 57 17.92 -4.03 3.86
C LYS A 57 16.86 -4.73 4.71
N ARG A 58 16.30 -4.04 5.71
CA ARG A 58 15.30 -4.63 6.63
C ARG A 58 14.00 -4.95 5.88
N PHE A 59 13.62 -4.10 4.92
CA PHE A 59 12.39 -4.26 4.12
C PHE A 59 12.64 -4.78 2.71
N ARG A 60 13.85 -5.29 2.43
CA ARG A 60 14.27 -5.82 1.12
C ARG A 60 14.11 -4.81 -0.03
N MET A 61 14.07 -3.52 0.27
CA MET A 61 14.01 -2.46 -0.72
C MET A 61 15.42 -2.24 -1.28
N LYS A 62 15.67 -2.77 -2.48
CA LYS A 62 16.94 -2.61 -3.19
C LYS A 62 16.71 -1.69 -4.38
N GLN A 63 17.68 -0.85 -4.71
CA GLN A 63 17.57 0.07 -5.85
C GLN A 63 17.31 -0.68 -7.16
N LYS A 64 18.00 -1.81 -7.37
CA LYS A 64 17.86 -2.64 -8.59
C LYS A 64 16.46 -3.22 -8.82
N THR A 65 15.62 -3.27 -7.78
CA THR A 65 14.24 -3.78 -7.86
C THR A 65 13.22 -2.64 -7.76
N ALA A 66 13.67 -1.40 -7.66
CA ALA A 66 12.79 -0.24 -7.64
C ALA A 66 12.37 0.13 -9.07
N VAL A 67 11.10 0.47 -9.25
CA VAL A 67 10.65 1.22 -10.43
C VAL A 67 10.91 2.70 -10.15
N ARG A 68 11.56 3.37 -11.09
CA ARG A 68 12.01 4.76 -10.95
C ARG A 68 11.15 5.68 -11.80
N PHE A 69 10.78 6.82 -11.22
CA PHE A 69 10.01 7.87 -11.89
C PHE A 69 10.67 9.22 -11.65
N SER A 70 10.75 10.04 -12.69
CA SER A 70 11.38 11.37 -12.62
C SER A 70 10.43 12.43 -12.09
N SER A 71 9.11 12.17 -12.15
CA SER A 71 8.07 13.13 -11.78
C SER A 71 6.81 12.45 -11.27
N LEU A 72 5.92 13.24 -10.64
CA LEU A 72 4.60 12.78 -10.23
C LEU A 72 3.71 12.44 -11.44
N ASP A 73 3.89 13.14 -12.58
CA ASP A 73 3.11 12.90 -13.79
C ASP A 73 3.38 11.51 -14.39
N GLU A 74 4.57 10.96 -14.19
CA GLU A 74 4.90 9.58 -14.55
C GLU A 74 4.45 8.57 -13.48
N LEU A 75 4.57 8.93 -12.21
CA LEU A 75 4.26 8.06 -11.07
C LEU A 75 2.75 7.82 -10.91
N LEU A 76 1.92 8.86 -10.99
CA LEU A 76 0.48 8.76 -10.69
C LEU A 76 -0.26 7.81 -11.65
N PRO A 77 -0.04 7.84 -12.98
CA PRO A 77 -0.64 6.85 -13.88
C PRO A 77 -0.21 5.41 -13.55
N TRP A 78 1.01 5.21 -13.07
CA TRP A 78 1.48 3.89 -12.65
C TRP A 78 0.81 3.42 -11.35
N LEU A 79 0.70 4.29 -10.35
CA LEU A 79 -0.04 4.00 -9.11
C LEU A 79 -1.52 3.71 -9.38
N SER A 80 -2.15 4.49 -10.26
CA SER A 80 -3.54 4.29 -10.68
C SER A 80 -3.76 2.89 -11.26
N LYS A 81 -2.87 2.42 -12.14
CA LYS A 81 -2.95 1.06 -12.71
C LYS A 81 -2.87 -0.03 -11.64
N ILE A 82 -1.99 0.12 -10.65
CA ILE A 82 -1.87 -0.85 -9.54
C ILE A 82 -3.15 -0.89 -8.72
N LEU A 83 -3.69 0.28 -8.35
CA LEU A 83 -4.91 0.40 -7.57
C LEU A 83 -6.13 -0.15 -8.30
N ILE A 84 -6.27 0.13 -9.61
CA ILE A 84 -7.36 -0.41 -10.42
C ILE A 84 -7.30 -1.94 -10.48
N ALA A 85 -6.11 -2.50 -10.68
CA ALA A 85 -5.92 -3.95 -10.72
C ALA A 85 -6.29 -4.60 -9.38
N ASP A 86 -5.80 -4.05 -8.26
CA ASP A 86 -6.11 -4.55 -6.93
C ASP A 86 -7.59 -4.38 -6.57
N PHE A 87 -8.22 -3.25 -6.93
CA PHE A 87 -9.64 -3.00 -6.68
C PHE A 87 -10.52 -4.03 -7.38
N ALA A 88 -10.21 -4.37 -8.63
CA ALA A 88 -10.98 -5.34 -9.40
C ALA A 88 -10.99 -6.73 -8.73
N GLU A 89 -9.86 -7.15 -8.16
CA GLU A 89 -9.76 -8.41 -7.40
C GLU A 89 -10.44 -8.28 -6.03
N THR A 90 -10.06 -7.26 -5.26
CA THR A 90 -10.52 -7.06 -3.88
C THR A 90 -12.03 -6.82 -3.78
N SER A 91 -12.62 -6.05 -4.70
CA SER A 91 -14.06 -5.76 -4.69
C SER A 91 -14.91 -7.03 -4.85
N ASN A 92 -14.47 -7.95 -5.72
CA ASN A 92 -15.15 -9.23 -5.91
C ASN A 92 -15.05 -10.12 -4.67
N GLU A 93 -13.86 -10.22 -4.08
CA GLU A 93 -13.63 -11.02 -2.87
C GLU A 93 -14.36 -10.45 -1.64
N SER A 94 -14.36 -9.12 -1.53
CA SER A 94 -15.01 -8.37 -0.46
C SER A 94 -16.50 -8.70 -0.38
N LYS A 95 -17.19 -8.64 -1.52
CA LYS A 95 -18.62 -9.03 -1.64
C LYS A 95 -18.85 -10.49 -1.26
N ALA A 96 -18.01 -11.40 -1.76
CA ALA A 96 -18.16 -12.83 -1.51
C ALA A 96 -17.96 -13.23 -0.04
N ASN A 97 -17.13 -12.49 0.70
CA ASN A 97 -16.72 -12.84 2.07
C ASN A 97 -17.31 -11.92 3.15
N SER A 98 -18.12 -10.92 2.77
CA SER A 98 -18.65 -9.89 3.67
C SER A 98 -17.52 -9.14 4.38
N TRP A 99 -16.57 -8.65 3.60
CA TRP A 99 -15.51 -7.77 4.06
C TRP A 99 -15.80 -6.34 3.60
N GLU A 100 -15.16 -5.39 4.26
CA GLU A 100 -14.99 -4.02 3.78
C GLU A 100 -13.50 -3.81 3.55
N PHE A 101 -13.14 -2.94 2.62
CA PHE A 101 -11.74 -2.62 2.37
C PHE A 101 -11.57 -1.15 2.10
N LYS A 102 -10.40 -0.63 2.45
CA LYS A 102 -10.00 0.75 2.12
C LYS A 102 -8.52 0.82 1.84
N TYR A 103 -8.16 1.67 0.89
CA TYR A 103 -6.80 2.06 0.62
C TYR A 103 -6.36 3.15 1.58
N ILE A 104 -5.09 3.10 1.95
CA ILE A 104 -4.51 4.06 2.87
C ILE A 104 -3.12 4.43 2.37
N LEU A 105 -2.90 5.73 2.12
CA LEU A 105 -1.57 6.29 1.91
C LEU A 105 -1.06 6.85 3.24
N LYS A 106 -0.01 6.24 3.78
CA LYS A 106 0.55 6.60 5.08
C LYS A 106 2.07 6.44 5.14
N PRO A 107 2.78 7.08 6.07
CA PRO A 107 4.20 6.81 6.28
C PRO A 107 4.45 5.33 6.58
N HIS A 108 5.57 4.80 6.07
CA HIS A 108 6.00 3.45 6.41
C HIS A 108 6.33 3.41 7.91
N PRO A 109 5.78 2.46 8.70
CA PRO A 109 5.88 2.44 10.17
C PRO A 109 7.32 2.47 10.69
N THR A 110 8.24 1.84 9.96
CA THR A 110 9.61 1.56 10.39
C THR A 110 10.68 1.91 9.35
N SER A 111 10.30 2.52 8.23
CA SER A 111 11.24 2.99 7.20
C SER A 111 11.08 4.50 7.11
N ALA A 112 12.00 5.20 7.75
CA ALA A 112 12.00 6.66 7.74
C ALA A 112 11.97 7.18 6.30
N LYS A 113 11.15 8.21 6.05
CA LYS A 113 11.02 8.90 4.75
C LYS A 113 10.48 8.04 3.59
N SER A 114 9.81 6.94 3.90
CA SER A 114 9.02 6.18 2.92
C SER A 114 7.53 6.36 3.19
N MET A 115 6.75 6.42 2.12
CA MET A 115 5.30 6.33 2.14
C MET A 115 4.88 4.93 1.67
N CYS A 116 3.81 4.41 2.24
CA CYS A 116 3.19 3.16 1.85
C CYS A 116 1.76 3.40 1.41
N LEU A 117 1.43 2.81 0.28
CA LEU A 117 0.07 2.57 -0.13
C LEU A 117 -0.31 1.16 0.32
N VAL A 118 -1.27 1.05 1.22
CA VAL A 118 -1.72 -0.23 1.78
C VAL A 118 -3.20 -0.44 1.49
N ASN A 119 -3.63 -1.69 1.39
CA ASN A 119 -5.04 -2.07 1.40
C ASN A 119 -5.36 -2.70 2.76
N ALA A 120 -6.37 -2.18 3.45
CA ALA A 120 -6.84 -2.67 4.74
C ALA A 120 -8.23 -3.28 4.60
N LEU A 121 -8.34 -4.58 4.85
CA LEU A 121 -9.58 -5.34 4.81
C LEU A 121 -10.07 -5.65 6.23
N THR A 122 -11.38 -5.47 6.45
CA THR A 122 -12.04 -5.69 7.74
C THR A 122 -13.24 -6.61 7.54
N SER A 123 -13.35 -7.66 8.35
CA SER A 123 -14.52 -8.55 8.27
C SER A 123 -15.74 -7.96 8.94
N LEU A 124 -16.87 -7.91 8.24
CA LEU A 124 -18.17 -7.50 8.80
C LEU A 124 -18.81 -8.55 9.73
N LYS A 125 -18.33 -9.79 9.66
CA LYS A 125 -18.89 -10.93 10.40
C LYS A 125 -18.16 -11.23 11.71
N LYS A 126 -16.97 -10.66 11.89
CA LYS A 126 -16.09 -10.95 13.03
C LYS A 126 -15.43 -9.67 13.50
N GLU A 127 -15.73 -9.30 14.74
CA GLU A 127 -15.02 -8.20 15.40
C GLU A 127 -13.50 -8.47 15.42
N ASN A 128 -12.72 -7.40 15.23
CA ASN A 128 -11.24 -7.39 15.31
C ASN A 128 -10.53 -8.29 14.29
N SER A 129 -11.13 -8.55 13.13
CA SER A 129 -10.49 -9.29 12.03
C SER A 129 -10.05 -8.35 10.91
N HIS A 130 -8.90 -7.70 11.11
CA HIS A 130 -8.25 -6.86 10.10
C HIS A 130 -7.13 -7.60 9.37
N CYS A 131 -7.00 -7.34 8.08
CA CYS A 131 -5.91 -7.82 7.24
C CYS A 131 -5.38 -6.64 6.44
N VAL A 132 -4.09 -6.32 6.57
CA VAL A 132 -3.48 -5.21 5.84
C VAL A 132 -2.27 -5.70 5.09
N TYR A 133 -2.16 -5.31 3.83
CA TYR A 133 -0.98 -5.55 3.01
C TYR A 133 -0.55 -4.28 2.28
N THR A 134 0.76 -4.17 2.06
CA THR A 134 1.35 -3.07 1.31
C THR A 134 1.27 -3.39 -0.17
N LEU A 135 0.69 -2.48 -0.94
CA LEU A 135 0.68 -2.52 -2.40
C LEU A 135 1.98 -1.95 -2.95
N VAL A 136 2.33 -0.76 -2.46
CA VAL A 136 3.48 0.01 -2.94
C VAL A 136 4.16 0.69 -1.77
N SER A 137 5.49 0.62 -1.72
CA SER A 137 6.31 1.55 -0.95
C SER A 137 6.96 2.56 -1.89
N ILE A 138 6.91 3.83 -1.53
CA ILE A 138 7.38 4.98 -2.31
C ILE A 138 8.44 5.70 -1.48
N ARG A 139 9.55 6.06 -2.11
CA ARG A 139 10.62 6.86 -1.49
C ARG A 139 11.11 7.92 -2.48
N LYS A 140 11.40 9.10 -1.95
CA LYS A 140 11.99 10.20 -2.72
C LYS A 140 13.50 10.25 -2.48
N HIS A 141 14.29 10.26 -3.55
CA HIS A 141 15.75 10.38 -3.49
C HIS A 141 16.28 11.05 -4.75
N ASP A 142 17.19 12.00 -4.60
CA ASP A 142 17.70 12.88 -5.65
C ASP A 142 16.61 13.45 -6.58
N LYS A 143 15.49 13.90 -6.00
CA LYS A 143 14.30 14.44 -6.70
C LYS A 143 13.54 13.43 -7.57
N GLU A 144 13.94 12.16 -7.56
CA GLU A 144 13.25 11.06 -8.23
C GLU A 144 12.43 10.25 -7.21
N PHE A 145 11.43 9.52 -7.72
CA PHE A 145 10.62 8.60 -6.93
C PHE A 145 11.02 7.16 -7.22
N TYR A 146 11.26 6.40 -6.16
CA TYR A 146 11.60 4.99 -6.18
C TYR A 146 10.44 4.20 -5.55
N CYS A 147 9.89 3.26 -6.32
CA CYS A 147 8.73 2.48 -5.92
C CYS A 147 9.01 0.98 -5.89
N TRP A 148 8.48 0.29 -4.88
CA TRP A 148 8.53 -1.17 -4.75
C TRP A 148 7.12 -1.72 -4.56
N THR A 149 6.77 -2.71 -5.37
CA THR A 149 5.54 -3.50 -5.24
C THR A 149 5.82 -4.78 -4.46
N PHE A 150 4.85 -5.28 -3.68
CA PHE A 150 5.00 -6.45 -2.81
C PHE A 150 3.97 -7.54 -3.10
#